data_AF-A0A6G3MFU9-F1
#
_entry.id   AF-A0A6G3MFU9-F1
#
_cell.length_a   1.000
_cell.length_b   1.000
_cell.length_c   1.000
_cell.angle_alpha   90.00
_cell.angle_beta   90.00
_cell.angle_gamma   90.00
#
_symmetry.space_group_name_H-M   'P 1'
#
loop_
_entity.id
_entity.type
_entity.pdbx_description
1 polymer ?
#
loop_
_entity_poly.entity_id
_entity_poly.type
_entity_poly.pdbx_seq_one_letter_code
_entity_poly.pdbx_strand_id
1 'polypeptide(L)'
;MIKIWPILIGCENLMNKFELEHIYIQKRMRCLKIMGKNRNELYLTNDELLFIKTAKMIEKDVERCDKNIPYFKNINNLNKLHHILLVHANEHIEMGYIQGMSDLLAPILLIMQSEVNSYTCFEYLMKKMWPRFPYNEHQNIYNDLLIEIIKVHKNILIRFWIMKCGKN
;
A
#
# COMPACT_ATOMS: atom_id res chain seq x y z
N MET A 1 -6.88 21.55 -10.68
CA MET A 1 -6.90 20.09 -10.44
C MET A 1 -7.30 19.90 -8.98
N ILE A 2 -8.54 19.50 -8.71
CA ILE A 2 -9.11 19.45 -7.35
C ILE A 2 -8.39 18.36 -6.55
N LYS A 3 -7.85 18.71 -5.39
CA LYS A 3 -7.21 17.79 -4.44
C LYS A 3 -8.32 16.99 -3.76
N ILE A 4 -8.72 15.85 -4.34
CA ILE A 4 -9.79 14.97 -3.82
C ILE A 4 -9.27 14.10 -2.65
N TRP A 5 -7.95 13.98 -2.52
CA TRP A 5 -7.28 13.15 -1.52
C TRP A 5 -7.58 13.50 -0.04
N PRO A 6 -7.79 14.76 0.39
CA PRO A 6 -8.18 15.07 1.77
C PRO A 6 -9.57 14.50 2.11
N ILE A 7 -10.47 14.51 1.12
CA ILE A 7 -11.87 14.07 1.25
C ILE A 7 -11.96 12.53 1.28
N LEU A 8 -11.09 11.82 0.56
CA LEU A 8 -11.07 10.34 0.54
C LEU A 8 -10.50 9.73 1.84
N ILE A 9 -9.64 10.45 2.55
CA ILE A 9 -8.88 9.95 3.70
C ILE A 9 -9.51 10.41 5.04
N GLY A 10 -10.43 11.37 5.01
CA GLY A 10 -10.94 11.98 6.26
C GLY A 10 -9.85 12.76 7.02
N CYS A 11 -8.77 13.13 6.34
CA CYS A 11 -7.68 13.92 6.89
C CYS A 11 -7.86 15.37 6.43
N GLU A 12 -8.71 16.12 7.13
CA GLU A 12 -8.83 17.57 6.94
C GLU A 12 -7.67 18.36 7.58
N ASN A 13 -6.88 17.71 8.44
CA ASN A 13 -5.68 18.28 9.06
C ASN A 13 -4.42 17.71 8.41
N LEU A 14 -3.97 18.33 7.32
CA LEU A 14 -2.82 17.83 6.58
C LEU A 14 -1.56 18.61 6.92
N MET A 15 -0.67 17.88 7.61
CA MET A 15 0.77 18.01 7.46
C MET A 15 1.13 18.37 6.01
N ASN A 16 2.05 19.31 5.81
CA ASN A 16 2.29 19.84 4.47
C ASN A 16 2.75 18.70 3.53
N LYS A 17 2.41 18.79 2.23
CA LYS A 17 2.69 17.73 1.26
C LYS A 17 4.19 17.35 1.23
N PHE A 18 5.08 18.32 1.40
CA PHE A 18 6.53 18.09 1.37
C PHE A 18 7.00 17.26 2.57
N GLU A 19 6.44 17.50 3.75
CA GLU A 19 6.75 16.80 4.97
C GLU A 19 6.29 15.34 4.92
N LEU A 20 5.08 15.10 4.39
CA LEU A 20 4.60 13.74 4.11
C LEU A 20 5.50 12.98 3.12
N GLU A 21 5.91 13.63 2.03
CA GLU A 21 6.82 13.03 1.07
C GLU A 21 8.19 12.72 1.72
N HIS A 22 8.74 13.66 2.49
CA HIS A 22 10.01 13.49 3.18
C HIS A 22 9.98 12.35 4.20
N ILE A 23 8.95 12.30 5.05
CA ILE A 23 8.76 11.21 6.03
C ILE A 23 8.68 9.86 5.33
N TYR A 24 7.86 9.75 4.28
CA TYR A 24 7.74 8.50 3.54
C TYR A 24 9.07 8.07 2.90
N ILE A 25 9.81 9.01 2.30
CA ILE A 25 11.12 8.73 1.71
C ILE A 25 12.10 8.21 2.76
N GLN A 26 12.12 8.79 3.97
CA GLN A 26 12.96 8.31 5.07
C GLN A 26 12.61 6.87 5.47
N LYS A 27 11.31 6.55 5.61
CA LYS A 27 10.84 5.18 5.89
C LYS A 27 11.28 4.20 4.81
N ARG A 28 11.14 4.58 3.54
CA ARG A 28 11.59 3.75 2.39
C ARG A 28 13.09 3.51 2.43
N MET A 29 13.89 4.56 2.65
CA MET A 29 15.35 4.44 2.73
C MET A 29 15.78 3.52 3.88
N ARG A 30 15.10 3.58 5.03
CA ARG A 30 15.31 2.65 6.15
C ARG A 30 15.05 1.21 5.71
N CYS A 31 13.92 0.93 5.06
CA CYS A 31 13.59 -0.43 4.57
C CYS A 31 14.66 -0.96 3.62
N LEU A 32 15.06 -0.14 2.63
CA LEU A 32 16.10 -0.52 1.66
C LEU A 32 17.47 -0.75 2.32
N LYS A 33 17.82 0.06 3.32
CA LYS A 33 19.05 -0.14 4.10
C LYS A 33 19.06 -1.47 4.83
N ILE A 34 17.93 -1.88 5.44
CA ILE A 34 17.82 -3.18 6.12
C ILE A 34 17.91 -4.32 5.10
N MET A 35 17.23 -4.20 3.96
CA MET A 35 17.27 -5.19 2.88
C MET A 35 18.66 -5.38 2.27
N GLY A 36 19.47 -4.32 2.24
CA GLY A 36 20.86 -4.35 1.75
C GLY A 36 21.89 -4.88 2.76
N LYS A 37 21.50 -5.21 4.00
CA LYS A 37 22.44 -5.79 4.99
C LYS A 37 22.84 -7.20 4.57
N ASN A 38 24.14 -7.46 4.53
CA ASN A 38 24.69 -8.77 4.20
C ASN A 38 24.41 -9.76 5.35
N ARG A 39 23.81 -10.92 5.07
CA ARG A 39 23.39 -11.89 6.11
C ARG A 39 24.56 -12.44 6.93
N ASN A 40 25.77 -12.36 6.39
CA ASN A 40 26.98 -12.91 6.99
C ASN A 40 27.81 -11.87 7.76
N GLU A 41 27.46 -10.58 7.73
CA GLU A 41 28.31 -9.50 8.29
C GLU A 41 27.66 -8.67 9.41
N LEU A 42 26.44 -8.96 9.89
CA LEU A 42 25.83 -8.12 10.94
C LEU A 42 24.90 -8.89 11.90
N TYR A 43 25.00 -8.56 13.19
CA TYR A 43 23.97 -8.87 14.19
C TYR A 43 22.68 -8.12 13.82
N LEU A 44 21.82 -8.76 13.02
CA LEU A 44 20.46 -8.27 12.76
C LEU A 44 19.65 -8.35 14.05
N THR A 45 18.83 -7.34 14.32
CA THR A 45 17.85 -7.45 15.40
C THR A 45 16.77 -8.48 15.03
N ASN A 46 16.02 -8.98 16.01
CA ASN A 46 14.90 -9.89 15.75
C ASN A 46 13.87 -9.26 14.81
N ASP A 47 13.60 -7.96 14.98
CA ASP A 47 12.69 -7.19 14.13
C ASP A 47 13.20 -7.08 12.69
N GLU A 48 14.50 -6.83 12.50
CA GLU A 48 15.10 -6.79 11.16
C GLU A 48 15.04 -8.16 10.49
N LEU A 49 15.26 -9.24 11.24
CA LEU A 49 15.15 -10.60 10.73
C LEU A 49 13.70 -10.93 10.34
N LEU A 50 12.72 -10.53 11.15
CA LEU A 50 11.30 -10.71 10.86
C LEU A 50 10.88 -9.89 9.63
N PHE A 51 11.33 -8.64 9.54
CA PHE A 51 11.11 -7.79 8.39
C PHE A 51 11.69 -8.39 7.10
N ILE A 52 12.94 -8.88 7.12
CA ILE A 52 13.56 -9.52 5.95
C ILE A 52 12.80 -10.78 5.52
N LYS A 53 12.30 -11.58 6.47
CA LYS A 53 11.43 -12.73 6.15
C LYS A 53 10.14 -12.27 5.47
N THR A 54 9.52 -11.23 5.99
CA THR A 54 8.28 -10.64 5.46
C THR A 54 8.49 -10.05 4.06
N ALA A 55 9.60 -9.37 3.83
CA ALA A 55 9.96 -8.79 2.54
C ALA A 55 10.01 -9.84 1.41
N LYS A 56 10.52 -11.05 1.69
CA LYS A 56 10.51 -12.14 0.70
C LYS A 56 9.11 -12.62 0.33
N MET A 57 8.15 -12.53 1.26
CA MET A 57 6.75 -12.85 0.94
C MET A 57 6.16 -11.77 0.04
N ILE A 58 6.47 -10.51 0.32
CA ILE A 58 6.07 -9.36 -0.50
C ILE A 58 6.64 -9.48 -1.92
N GLU A 59 7.93 -9.81 -2.07
CA GLU A 59 8.58 -10.02 -3.37
C GLU A 59 7.82 -11.04 -4.22
N LYS A 60 7.48 -12.20 -3.64
CA LYS A 60 6.71 -13.25 -4.32
C LYS A 60 5.30 -12.81 -4.71
N ASP A 61 4.63 -12.01 -3.89
CA ASP A 61 3.30 -11.51 -4.19
C ASP A 61 3.32 -10.43 -5.28
N VAL A 62 4.31 -9.55 -5.27
CA VAL A 62 4.51 -8.51 -6.29
C VAL A 62 4.88 -9.14 -7.65
N GLU A 63 5.68 -10.19 -7.67
CA GLU A 63 6.01 -10.93 -8.90
C GLU A 63 4.78 -11.53 -9.57
N ARG A 64 3.78 -11.93 -8.78
CA ARG A 64 2.49 -12.48 -9.22
C ARG A 64 1.47 -11.42 -9.63
N CYS A 65 1.76 -10.13 -9.42
CA CYS A 65 0.87 -9.05 -9.82
C CYS A 65 0.56 -9.11 -11.32
N ASP A 66 -0.70 -8.88 -11.69
CA ASP A 66 -1.18 -9.06 -13.06
C ASP A 66 -0.52 -8.06 -14.04
N LYS A 67 0.46 -8.57 -14.80
CA LYS A 67 1.19 -7.82 -15.83
C LYS A 67 0.34 -7.56 -17.08
N ASN A 68 -0.89 -8.06 -17.17
CA ASN A 68 -1.81 -7.69 -18.24
C ASN A 68 -2.33 -6.25 -18.05
N ILE A 69 -2.37 -5.75 -16.82
CA ILE A 69 -2.70 -4.35 -16.53
C ILE A 69 -1.55 -3.45 -17.04
N PRO A 70 -1.78 -2.55 -18.02
CA PRO A 70 -0.71 -1.76 -18.66
C PRO A 70 0.15 -0.98 -17.68
N TYR A 71 -0.43 -0.48 -16.59
CA TYR A 71 0.29 0.26 -15.55
C TYR A 71 1.39 -0.57 -14.87
N PHE A 72 1.13 -1.87 -14.63
CA PHE A 72 2.05 -2.78 -13.94
C PHE A 72 3.03 -3.49 -14.89
N LYS A 73 2.95 -3.25 -16.20
CA LYS A 73 4.03 -3.61 -17.15
C LYS A 73 5.30 -2.78 -16.92
N ASN A 74 5.16 -1.59 -16.35
CA ASN A 74 6.31 -0.74 -16.02
C ASN A 74 6.93 -1.18 -14.69
N ILE A 75 8.19 -1.61 -14.73
CA ILE A 75 8.92 -2.06 -13.54
C ILE A 75 8.98 -1.00 -12.44
N ASN A 76 9.03 0.30 -12.79
CA ASN A 76 9.03 1.37 -11.81
C ASN A 76 7.71 1.43 -11.01
N ASN A 77 6.59 1.05 -11.63
CA ASN A 77 5.30 1.00 -10.93
C ASN A 77 5.16 -0.26 -10.07
N LEU A 78 5.72 -1.39 -10.49
CA LEU A 78 5.87 -2.56 -9.62
C LEU A 78 6.77 -2.26 -8.42
N ASN A 79 7.86 -1.51 -8.63
CA ASN A 79 8.74 -1.08 -7.55
C ASN A 79 8.01 -0.17 -6.56
N LYS A 80 7.12 0.73 -7.03
CA LYS A 80 6.26 1.51 -6.12
C LYS A 80 5.37 0.60 -5.27
N LEU A 81 4.73 -0.40 -5.87
CA LEU A 81 3.92 -1.39 -5.15
C LEU A 81 4.74 -2.08 -4.06
N HIS A 82 5.92 -2.57 -4.44
CA HIS A 82 6.87 -3.21 -3.55
C HIS A 82 7.29 -2.31 -2.39
N HIS A 83 7.72 -1.07 -2.67
CA HIS A 83 8.19 -0.13 -1.65
C HIS A 83 7.11 0.20 -0.62
N ILE A 84 5.87 0.43 -1.06
CA ILE A 84 4.77 0.75 -0.14
C ILE A 84 4.52 -0.43 0.81
N LEU A 85 4.49 -1.66 0.30
CA LEU A 85 4.29 -2.86 1.12
C LEU A 85 5.45 -3.08 2.10
N LEU A 86 6.70 -2.85 1.67
CA LEU A 86 7.85 -2.90 2.58
C LEU A 86 7.74 -1.86 3.70
N VAL A 87 7.39 -0.62 3.35
CA VAL A 87 7.22 0.45 4.34
C VAL A 87 6.10 0.09 5.32
N HIS A 88 4.95 -0.39 4.84
CA HIS A 88 3.86 -0.83 5.71
C HIS A 88 4.32 -1.92 6.70
N ALA A 89 4.93 -2.99 6.18
CA ALA A 89 5.36 -4.13 6.97
C ALA A 89 6.44 -3.76 8.01
N ASN A 90 7.37 -2.87 7.68
CA ASN A 90 8.38 -2.39 8.64
C ASN A 90 7.79 -1.46 9.71
N GLU A 91 6.75 -0.70 9.40
CA GLU A 91 6.08 0.15 10.41
C GLU A 91 5.14 -0.66 11.32
N HIS A 92 4.73 -1.85 10.89
CA HIS A 92 3.79 -2.73 11.59
C HIS A 92 4.40 -4.12 11.81
N ILE A 93 5.63 -4.20 12.32
CA ILE A 93 6.41 -5.46 12.40
C ILE A 93 5.68 -6.60 13.10
N GLU A 94 4.90 -6.30 14.14
CA GLU A 94 4.09 -7.30 14.87
C GLU A 94 3.05 -7.98 13.97
N MET A 95 2.54 -7.25 12.99
CA MET A 95 1.52 -7.66 12.04
C MET A 95 2.15 -8.19 10.74
N GLY A 96 3.23 -7.55 10.30
CA GLY A 96 3.96 -7.82 9.08
C GLY A 96 3.12 -7.60 7.83
N TYR A 97 3.18 -8.59 6.94
CA TYR A 97 2.45 -8.63 5.67
C TYR A 97 1.58 -9.88 5.63
N ILE A 98 0.33 -9.70 5.23
CA ILE A 98 -0.61 -10.81 5.00
C ILE A 98 -0.75 -10.99 3.50
N GLN A 99 -0.66 -12.24 3.03
CA GLN A 99 -0.83 -12.57 1.61
C GLN A 99 -2.14 -11.97 1.05
N GLY A 100 -2.04 -11.30 -0.10
CA GLY A 100 -3.16 -10.60 -0.72
C GLY A 100 -3.24 -9.10 -0.39
N MET A 101 -2.43 -8.57 0.53
CA MET A 101 -2.31 -7.12 0.71
C MET A 101 -1.81 -6.41 -0.57
N SER A 102 -1.00 -7.09 -1.40
CA SER A 102 -0.62 -6.61 -2.73
C SER A 102 -1.82 -6.36 -3.65
N ASP A 103 -2.81 -7.25 -3.62
CA ASP A 103 -4.04 -7.16 -4.42
C ASP A 103 -4.93 -6.00 -3.96
N LEU A 104 -4.84 -5.62 -2.69
CA LEU A 104 -5.52 -4.44 -2.12
C LEU A 104 -4.84 -3.14 -2.53
N LEU A 105 -3.51 -3.13 -2.50
CA LEU A 105 -2.75 -1.94 -2.81
C LEU A 105 -2.71 -1.65 -4.32
N ALA A 106 -2.65 -2.67 -5.17
CA ALA A 106 -2.58 -2.51 -6.62
C ALA A 106 -3.63 -1.55 -7.21
N PRO A 107 -4.95 -1.67 -6.93
CA PRO A 107 -5.95 -0.74 -7.44
C PRO A 107 -5.78 0.68 -6.87
N ILE A 108 -5.38 0.83 -5.60
CA ILE A 108 -5.10 2.15 -5.00
C ILE A 108 -3.95 2.83 -5.76
N LEU A 109 -2.86 2.10 -6.00
CA LEU A 109 -1.68 2.61 -6.70
C LEU A 109 -1.99 2.95 -8.16
N LEU A 110 -2.81 2.14 -8.83
CA LEU A 110 -3.26 2.41 -10.20
C LEU A 110 -4.03 3.74 -10.31
N ILE A 111 -4.87 4.05 -9.31
CA ILE A 111 -5.69 5.27 -9.26
C ILE A 111 -4.85 6.48 -8.86
N MET A 112 -4.04 6.33 -7.81
CA MET A 112 -3.28 7.45 -7.23
C MET A 112 -2.03 7.80 -8.03
N GLN A 113 -1.42 6.80 -8.68
CA GLN A 113 -0.17 6.86 -9.46
C GLN A 113 1.05 7.50 -8.75
N SER A 114 0.90 7.79 -7.46
CA SER A 114 1.88 8.39 -6.56
C SER A 114 2.11 7.46 -5.39
N GLU A 115 3.37 7.16 -5.13
CA GLU A 115 3.78 6.22 -4.09
C GLU A 115 3.32 6.69 -2.69
N VAL A 116 3.55 7.97 -2.38
CA VAL A 116 3.21 8.58 -1.08
C VAL A 116 1.71 8.63 -0.86
N ASN A 117 0.94 9.09 -1.86
CA ASN A 117 -0.52 9.15 -1.75
C ASN A 117 -1.13 7.74 -1.62
N SER A 118 -0.57 6.77 -2.33
CA SER A 118 -1.01 5.38 -2.27
C SER A 118 -0.74 4.78 -0.90
N TYR A 119 0.47 5.01 -0.36
CA TYR A 119 0.81 4.62 1.00
C TYR A 119 -0.17 5.23 2.01
N THR A 120 -0.40 6.54 1.99
CA THR A 120 -1.32 7.18 2.94
C THR A 120 -2.74 6.62 2.86
N CYS A 121 -3.25 6.37 1.65
CA CYS A 121 -4.57 5.76 1.46
C CYS A 121 -4.60 4.31 1.96
N PHE A 122 -3.53 3.55 1.71
CA PHE A 122 -3.39 2.17 2.14
C PHE A 122 -3.31 2.05 3.66
N GLU A 123 -2.52 2.88 4.34
CA GLU A 123 -2.45 2.93 5.81
C GLU A 123 -3.82 3.19 6.43
N TYR A 124 -4.59 4.12 5.85
CA TYR A 124 -5.93 4.43 6.32
C TYR A 124 -6.90 3.26 6.12
N LEU A 125 -6.83 2.60 4.97
CA LEU A 125 -7.60 1.38 4.70
C LEU A 125 -7.23 0.28 5.71
N MET A 126 -5.94 0.01 5.89
CA MET A 126 -5.45 -1.03 6.78
C MET A 126 -5.82 -0.76 8.24
N LYS A 127 -5.79 0.50 8.70
CA LYS A 127 -6.27 0.87 10.04
C LYS A 127 -7.75 0.51 10.26
N LYS A 128 -8.60 0.64 9.24
CA LYS A 128 -10.01 0.24 9.31
C LYS A 128 -10.21 -1.26 9.19
N MET A 129 -9.33 -1.94 8.47
CA MET A 129 -9.42 -3.37 8.23
C MET A 129 -8.79 -4.20 9.35
N TRP A 130 -7.80 -3.67 10.06
CA TRP A 130 -7.03 -4.38 11.08
C TRP A 130 -7.91 -5.08 12.13
N PRO A 131 -8.95 -4.43 12.70
CA PRO A 131 -9.83 -5.09 13.67
C PRO A 131 -10.66 -6.24 13.09
N ARG A 132 -10.71 -6.39 11.75
CA ARG A 132 -11.47 -7.40 11.02
C ARG A 132 -10.61 -8.55 10.50
N PHE A 133 -9.30 -8.54 10.72
CA PHE A 133 -8.46 -9.70 10.49
C PHE A 133 -8.46 -10.55 11.78
N PRO A 134 -9.36 -11.56 11.93
CA PRO A 134 -9.27 -12.51 13.03
C PRO A 134 -7.90 -13.17 13.00
N TYR A 135 -7.34 -13.37 14.19
CA TYR A 135 -5.98 -13.85 14.38
C TYR A 135 -5.72 -15.26 13.80
N ASN A 136 -6.70 -15.99 13.22
CA ASN A 136 -6.51 -17.38 12.78
C ASN A 136 -7.50 -17.98 11.74
N GLU A 137 -8.31 -17.22 10.98
CA GLU A 137 -9.23 -17.88 10.00
C GLU A 137 -9.28 -17.15 8.65
N HIS A 138 -8.50 -17.67 7.70
CA HIS A 138 -8.44 -17.24 6.31
C HIS A 138 -9.62 -17.83 5.51
N GLN A 139 -10.77 -17.14 5.47
CA GLN A 139 -11.64 -17.21 4.26
C GLN A 139 -12.78 -16.19 4.20
N ASN A 140 -13.29 -15.66 5.32
CA ASN A 140 -14.47 -14.78 5.28
C ASN A 140 -14.18 -13.27 5.16
N ILE A 141 -12.92 -12.85 5.27
CA ILE A 141 -12.52 -11.43 5.19
C ILE A 141 -12.62 -10.89 3.75
N TYR A 142 -12.39 -11.74 2.75
CA TYR A 142 -12.33 -11.34 1.33
C TYR A 142 -13.67 -10.80 0.79
N ASN A 143 -14.81 -11.24 1.33
CA ASN A 143 -16.13 -10.82 0.86
C ASN A 143 -16.51 -9.43 1.35
N ASP A 144 -16.27 -9.11 2.63
CA ASP A 144 -16.46 -7.75 3.17
C ASP A 144 -15.46 -6.75 2.57
N LEU A 145 -14.28 -7.25 2.22
CA LEU A 145 -13.20 -6.52 1.57
C LEU A 145 -13.52 -6.17 0.11
N LEU A 146 -14.05 -7.11 -0.66
CA LEU A 146 -14.63 -6.85 -1.97
C LEU A 146 -15.76 -5.83 -1.88
N ILE A 147 -16.60 -5.88 -0.85
CA ILE A 147 -17.68 -4.89 -0.67
C ILE A 147 -17.13 -3.49 -0.37
N GLU A 148 -16.14 -3.33 0.51
CA GLU A 148 -15.52 -2.02 0.78
C GLU A 148 -14.71 -1.49 -0.42
N ILE A 149 -13.95 -2.36 -1.10
CA ILE A 149 -13.25 -1.99 -2.35
C ILE A 149 -14.26 -1.64 -3.44
N ILE A 150 -15.36 -2.38 -3.60
CA ILE A 150 -16.43 -2.07 -4.57
C ILE A 150 -17.15 -0.78 -4.20
N LYS A 151 -17.36 -0.47 -2.90
CA LYS A 151 -17.89 0.83 -2.46
C LYS A 151 -16.92 1.96 -2.81
N VAL A 152 -15.63 1.78 -2.55
CA VAL A 152 -14.58 2.73 -2.92
C VAL A 152 -14.47 2.88 -4.44
N HIS A 153 -14.50 1.77 -5.18
CA HIS A 153 -14.41 1.72 -6.64
C HIS A 153 -15.65 2.31 -7.31
N LYS A 154 -16.87 2.01 -6.83
CA LYS A 154 -18.11 2.64 -7.32
C LYS A 154 -18.11 4.13 -7.04
N ASN A 155 -17.71 4.58 -5.86
CA ASN A 155 -17.64 6.01 -5.55
C ASN A 155 -16.56 6.74 -6.37
N ILE A 156 -15.43 6.09 -6.64
CA ILE A 156 -14.37 6.64 -7.49
C ILE A 156 -14.79 6.66 -8.96
N LEU A 157 -15.36 5.57 -9.49
CA LEU A 157 -15.85 5.49 -10.87
C LEU A 157 -17.03 6.44 -11.12
N ILE A 158 -18.00 6.54 -10.20
CA ILE A 158 -19.13 7.49 -10.29
C ILE A 158 -18.59 8.92 -10.26
N ARG A 159 -17.64 9.26 -9.37
CA ARG A 159 -17.00 10.59 -9.39
C ARG A 159 -16.18 10.84 -10.66
N PHE A 160 -15.47 9.84 -11.18
CA PHE A 160 -14.72 9.96 -12.43
C PHE A 160 -15.65 10.17 -13.63
N TRP A 161 -16.78 9.46 -13.67
CA TRP A 161 -17.84 9.61 -14.67
C TRP A 161 -18.52 10.98 -14.58
N ILE A 162 -18.89 11.44 -13.37
CA ILE A 162 -19.44 12.78 -13.14
C ILE A 162 -18.43 13.88 -13.58
N MET A 163 -17.14 13.73 -13.29
CA MET A 163 -16.11 14.68 -13.74
C MET A 163 -15.86 14.67 -15.26
N LYS A 164 -16.10 13.55 -15.94
CA LYS A 164 -15.98 13.40 -17.40
C LYS A 164 -17.24 13.85 -18.15
N CYS A 165 -18.42 13.71 -17.54
CA CYS A 165 -19.71 14.10 -18.14
C CYS A 165 -20.13 15.55 -17.80
N GLY A 166 -19.60 16.14 -16.73
CA GLY A 166 -19.89 17.53 -16.32
C GLY A 166 -19.01 18.60 -16.99
N LYS A 167 -18.31 18.26 -18.07
CA LYS A 167 -17.62 19.22 -18.94
C LYS A 167 -18.13 19.05 -20.38
N ASN A 168 -19.33 19.56 -20.60
CA ASN A 168 -19.81 20.11 -21.87
C ASN A 168 -20.76 21.26 -21.49
#